data_AF-A0AAV5M0Y5-F1
#
_entry.id   AF-A0AAV5M0Y5-F1
#
_cell.length_a   1.000
_cell.length_b   1.000
_cell.length_c   1.000
_cell.angle_alpha   90.00
_cell.angle_beta   90.00
_cell.angle_gamma   90.00
#
_symmetry.space_group_name_H-M   'P 1'
#
loop_
_entity.id
_entity.type
_entity.pdbx_description
1 polymer ?
#
loop_
_entity_poly.entity_id
_entity_poly.type
_entity_poly.pdbx_seq_one_letter_code
_entity_poly.pdbx_strand_id
1 'polypeptide(L)'
;MVESVNKVILEGIKQRLELHKAKWADELNNVFWAYRTMSRTATSETPYHLTFGTEAVILIEIRVPSFKVTHFDEGRNGQLLHENLDLLDEVREEARLRTLVYKQKIANFYNKRVRPQTFKIGDLVLRKVGLTGFET
;
A
#
# COMPACT_ATOMS: atom_id res chain seq x y z
N MET A 1 -0.92 -9.66 3.83
CA MET A 1 -0.75 -8.20 3.58
C MET A 1 0.72 -7.82 3.53
N VAL A 2 1.56 -8.34 4.43
CA VAL A 2 3.01 -8.08 4.46
C VAL A 2 3.67 -8.33 3.10
N GLU A 3 3.41 -9.48 2.46
CA GLU A 3 4.00 -9.81 1.15
C GLU A 3 3.61 -8.84 0.02
N SER A 4 2.34 -8.41 -0.04
CA SER A 4 1.88 -7.46 -1.04
C SER A 4 2.47 -6.06 -0.84
N VAL A 5 2.67 -5.66 0.43
CA VAL A 5 3.31 -4.38 0.77
C VAL A 5 4.79 -4.42 0.41
N ASN A 6 5.48 -5.50 0.77
CA ASN A 6 6.89 -5.72 0.41
C ASN A 6 7.09 -5.69 -1.10
N LYS A 7 6.18 -6.30 -1.87
CA LYS A 7 6.23 -6.25 -3.34
C LYS A 7 6.16 -4.83 -3.89
N VAL A 8 5.24 -4.00 -3.38
CA VAL A 8 5.09 -2.60 -3.79
C VAL A 8 6.32 -1.78 -3.44
N ILE A 9 6.87 -1.95 -2.25
CA ILE A 9 8.10 -1.27 -1.82
C ILE A 9 9.28 -1.68 -2.71
N LEU A 10 9.46 -2.98 -2.95
CA LEU A 10 10.51 -3.50 -3.82
C LEU A 10 10.40 -2.97 -5.26
N GLU A 11 9.19 -2.88 -5.80
CA GLU A 11 8.94 -2.33 -7.13
C GLU A 11 9.29 -0.84 -7.21
N GLY A 12 8.89 -0.06 -6.21
CA GLY A 12 9.26 1.36 -6.11
C GLY A 12 10.77 1.57 -6.02
N ILE A 13 11.47 0.76 -5.24
CA ILE A 13 12.94 0.80 -5.14
C ILE A 13 13.58 0.44 -6.48
N LYS A 14 13.11 -0.62 -7.15
CA LYS A 14 13.65 -1.03 -8.47
C LYS A 14 13.54 0.09 -9.51
N GLN A 15 12.36 0.72 -9.63
CA GLN A 15 12.16 1.84 -10.55
C GLN A 15 13.10 3.02 -10.26
N ARG A 16 13.29 3.36 -8.97
CA ARG A 16 14.20 4.44 -8.57
C ARG A 16 15.66 4.08 -8.78
N LEU A 17 16.03 2.80 -8.62
CA LEU A 17 17.39 2.31 -8.86
C LEU A 17 17.81 2.41 -10.32
N GLU A 18 16.88 2.15 -11.25
CA GLU A 18 17.08 2.33 -12.69
C GLU A 18 17.30 3.81 -13.05
N LEU A 19 16.65 4.72 -12.33
CA LEU A 19 16.76 6.18 -12.52
C LEU A 19 18.01 6.78 -11.85
N HIS A 20 18.40 6.30 -10.67
CA HIS A 20 19.43 6.90 -9.81
C HIS A 20 20.50 5.87 -9.47
N LYS A 21 21.33 5.53 -10.48
CA LYS A 21 22.51 4.64 -10.46
C LYS A 21 23.01 4.27 -9.04
N ALA A 22 22.40 3.23 -8.46
CA ALA A 22 22.84 2.50 -7.26
C ALA A 22 22.67 3.15 -5.86
N LYS A 23 22.05 4.32 -5.68
CA LYS A 23 21.84 4.91 -4.33
C LYS A 23 20.51 4.51 -3.68
N TRP A 24 20.28 3.20 -3.56
CA TRP A 24 19.00 2.67 -3.06
C TRP A 24 18.68 3.08 -1.62
N ALA A 25 19.69 3.23 -0.77
CA ALA A 25 19.51 3.57 0.65
C ALA A 25 18.95 5.00 0.83
N ASP A 26 19.41 5.95 0.02
CA ASP A 26 18.93 7.33 0.04
C ASP A 26 17.49 7.43 -0.49
N GLU A 27 17.14 6.61 -1.49
CA GLU A 27 15.81 6.57 -2.08
C GLU A 27 14.78 5.78 -1.26
N LEU A 28 15.22 4.95 -0.32
CA LEU A 28 14.34 4.13 0.50
C LEU A 28 13.32 4.99 1.28
N ASN A 29 13.79 6.09 1.87
CA ASN A 29 12.94 7.02 2.60
C ASN A 29 11.91 7.69 1.67
N ASN A 30 12.31 8.05 0.45
CA ASN A 30 11.42 8.63 -0.55
C ASN A 30 10.32 7.64 -0.97
N VAL A 31 10.67 6.37 -1.18
CA VAL A 31 9.71 5.30 -1.52
C VAL A 31 8.74 5.05 -0.37
N PHE A 32 9.24 5.00 0.88
CA PHE A 32 8.37 4.89 2.04
C PHE A 32 7.44 6.08 2.20
N TRP A 33 7.95 7.30 1.98
CA TRP A 33 7.14 8.51 2.05
C TRP A 33 6.03 8.49 1.01
N ALA A 34 6.36 8.22 -0.27
CA ALA A 34 5.39 8.09 -1.33
C ALA A 34 4.34 7.00 -1.03
N TYR A 35 4.77 5.85 -0.50
CA TYR A 35 3.85 4.79 -0.10
C TYR A 35 2.86 5.25 0.98
N ARG A 36 3.33 6.02 1.98
CA ARG A 36 2.50 6.48 3.10
C ARG A 36 1.51 7.58 2.70
N THR A 37 1.88 8.44 1.76
CA THR A 37 1.08 9.64 1.40
C THR A 37 0.27 9.49 0.12
N MET A 38 0.40 8.38 -0.61
CA MET A 38 -0.41 8.11 -1.81
C MET A 38 -1.62 7.24 -1.48
N SER A 39 -2.78 7.63 -2.02
CA SER A 39 -4.00 6.84 -1.86
C SER A 39 -3.87 5.50 -2.59
N ARG A 40 -4.41 4.44 -1.99
CA ARG A 40 -4.32 3.10 -2.56
C ARG A 40 -5.64 2.78 -3.27
N THR A 41 -5.60 2.24 -4.48
CA THR A 41 -6.83 1.87 -5.22
C THR A 41 -7.73 0.89 -4.46
N ALA A 42 -7.16 0.05 -3.58
CA ALA A 42 -7.91 -0.93 -2.79
C ALA A 42 -8.66 -0.33 -1.59
N THR A 43 -8.11 0.71 -0.96
CA THR A 43 -8.68 1.35 0.24
C THR A 43 -9.25 2.73 -0.05
N SER A 44 -8.88 3.37 -1.16
CA SER A 44 -9.04 4.80 -1.52
C SER A 44 -8.47 5.81 -0.52
N GLU A 45 -8.07 5.36 0.67
CA GLU A 45 -7.37 6.14 1.68
C GLU A 45 -5.84 6.04 1.55
N THR A 46 -5.13 7.02 2.12
CA THR A 46 -3.68 6.94 2.31
C THR A 46 -3.33 6.13 3.56
N PRO A 47 -2.23 5.35 3.56
CA PRO A 47 -1.79 4.65 4.78
C PRO A 47 -1.51 5.57 5.96
N TYR A 48 -1.07 6.81 5.71
CA TYR A 48 -0.84 7.80 6.75
C TYR A 48 -2.15 8.22 7.42
N HIS A 49 -3.20 8.52 6.63
CA HIS A 49 -4.53 8.84 7.16
C HIS A 49 -5.07 7.72 8.06
N LEU A 50 -5.00 6.47 7.62
CA LEU A 50 -5.46 5.31 8.42
C LEU A 50 -4.70 5.10 9.73
N THR A 51 -3.47 5.63 9.83
CA THR A 51 -2.63 5.49 11.02
C THR A 51 -2.85 6.65 11.98
N PHE A 52 -2.89 7.88 11.47
CA PHE A 52 -2.82 9.10 12.28
C PHE A 52 -4.10 9.95 12.26
N GLY A 53 -5.14 9.56 11.52
CA GLY A 53 -6.40 10.30 11.46
C GLY A 53 -6.34 11.62 10.69
N THR A 54 -5.25 11.89 9.99
CA THR A 54 -5.14 13.10 9.14
C THR A 54 -4.22 12.85 7.97
N GLU A 55 -4.37 13.62 6.90
CA GLU A 55 -3.50 13.54 5.73
C GLU A 55 -2.17 14.24 5.97
N ALA A 56 -1.06 13.59 5.63
CA ALA A 56 0.26 14.19 5.71
C ALA A 56 0.38 15.41 4.78
N VAL A 57 1.15 16.40 5.21
CA VAL A 57 1.64 17.48 4.33
C VAL A 57 2.86 16.96 3.57
N ILE A 58 2.78 16.93 2.24
CA ILE A 58 3.88 16.45 1.40
C ILE A 58 4.87 17.57 1.05
N LEU A 59 6.12 17.24 0.76
CA LEU A 59 7.18 18.23 0.52
C LEU A 59 6.85 19.26 -0.58
N ILE A 60 6.14 18.83 -1.63
CA ILE A 60 5.72 19.73 -2.71
C ILE A 60 4.68 20.75 -2.24
N GLU A 61 3.83 20.41 -1.27
CA GLU A 61 2.86 21.33 -0.65
C GLU A 61 3.53 22.38 0.25
N ILE A 62 4.75 22.12 0.71
CA ILE A 62 5.57 23.10 1.44
C ILE A 62 6.28 24.01 0.44
N ARG A 63 6.87 23.43 -0.62
CA ARG A 63 7.57 24.18 -1.67
C ARG A 63 6.62 25.06 -2.48
N VAL A 64 5.41 24.58 -2.73
CA VAL A 64 4.30 25.29 -3.34
C VAL A 64 3.20 25.33 -2.29
N PRO A 65 3.13 26.41 -1.48
CA PRO A 65 2.28 26.47 -0.30
C PRO A 65 0.84 26.04 -0.60
N SER A 66 0.45 24.87 -0.09
CA SER A 66 -0.91 24.36 -0.23
C SER A 66 -1.85 25.08 0.73
N PHE A 67 -3.15 24.83 0.59
CA PHE A 67 -4.15 25.35 1.52
C PHE A 67 -3.83 24.96 2.98
N LYS A 68 -3.40 23.71 3.20
CA LYS A 68 -3.04 23.19 4.53
C LYS A 68 -1.89 23.98 5.17
N VAL A 69 -0.92 24.41 4.37
CA VAL A 69 0.27 25.15 4.83
C VAL A 69 -0.07 26.63 5.04
N THR A 70 -0.82 27.22 4.12
CA THR A 70 -1.15 28.66 4.16
C THR A 70 -2.18 29.01 5.24
N HIS A 71 -3.08 28.09 5.59
CA HIS A 71 -4.13 28.27 6.60
C HIS A 71 -3.89 27.40 7.84
N PHE A 72 -2.63 27.12 8.15
CA PHE A 72 -2.28 26.36 9.35
C PHE A 72 -2.66 27.16 10.60
N ASP A 73 -3.55 26.58 11.42
CA ASP A 73 -3.95 27.10 12.72
C ASP A 73 -3.89 25.96 13.73
N GLU A 74 -2.98 26.05 14.70
CA GLU A 74 -2.71 24.96 15.64
C GLU A 74 -3.95 24.57 16.47
N GLY A 75 -4.73 25.55 16.93
CA GLY A 75 -5.89 25.31 17.77
C GLY A 75 -7.02 24.62 17.00
N ARG A 76 -7.37 25.17 15.83
CA ARG A 76 -8.41 24.60 14.95
C ARG A 76 -7.99 23.24 14.41
N ASN A 77 -6.72 23.08 14.00
CA ASN A 77 -6.22 21.80 13.49
C ASN A 77 -6.18 20.73 14.58
N GLY A 78 -5.87 21.11 15.83
CA GLY A 78 -5.95 20.21 16.97
C GLY A 78 -7.37 19.70 17.25
N GLN A 79 -8.37 20.58 17.17
CA GLN A 79 -9.78 20.20 17.30
C GLN A 79 -10.23 19.25 16.18
N LEU A 80 -9.93 19.61 14.92
CA LEU A 80 -10.24 18.76 13.76
C LEU A 80 -9.54 17.40 13.84
N LEU A 81 -8.30 17.35 14.32
CA LEU A 81 -7.59 16.08 14.52
C LEU A 81 -8.28 15.21 15.56
N HIS A 82 -8.79 15.80 16.65
CA HIS A 82 -9.55 15.05 17.65
C HIS A 82 -10.82 14.44 17.05
N GLU A 83 -11.61 15.24 16.33
CA GLU A 83 -12.80 14.76 15.62
C GLU A 83 -12.48 13.64 14.63
N ASN A 84 -11.40 13.79 13.86
CA ASN A 84 -10.98 12.74 12.93
C ASN A 84 -10.54 11.45 13.64
N LEU A 85 -9.89 11.56 14.80
CA LEU A 85 -9.47 10.40 15.59
C LEU A 85 -10.68 9.65 16.14
N ASP A 86 -11.74 10.36 16.53
CA ASP A 86 -13.01 9.74 16.96
C ASP A 86 -13.67 8.94 15.83
N LEU A 87 -13.58 9.43 14.59
CA LEU A 87 -14.13 8.76 13.39
C LEU A 87 -13.16 7.74 12.76
N LEU A 88 -11.92 7.67 13.23
CA LEU A 88 -10.85 6.93 12.55
C LEU A 88 -11.15 5.43 12.44
N ASP A 89 -11.81 4.86 13.45
CA ASP A 89 -12.16 3.43 13.43
C ASP A 89 -13.24 3.11 12.39
N GLU A 90 -14.18 4.03 12.14
CA GLU A 90 -15.17 3.89 11.06
C GLU A 90 -14.47 3.93 9.69
N VAL A 91 -13.55 4.88 9.50
CA VAL A 91 -12.74 4.98 8.28
C VAL A 91 -11.91 3.71 8.04
N ARG A 92 -11.33 3.15 9.11
CA ARG A 92 -10.57 1.89 9.03
C ARG A 92 -11.44 0.72 8.63
N GLU A 93 -12.63 0.59 9.19
CA GLU A 93 -13.53 -0.51 8.83
C GLU A 93 -14.04 -0.35 7.40
N GLU A 94 -14.36 0.87 6.97
CA GLU A 94 -14.72 1.13 5.58
C GLU A 94 -13.58 0.76 4.62
N ALA A 95 -12.35 1.18 4.91
CA ALA A 95 -11.17 0.81 4.12
C ALA A 95 -10.97 -0.71 4.09
N ARG A 96 -11.27 -1.42 5.19
CA ARG A 96 -11.21 -2.88 5.27
C ARG A 96 -12.25 -3.52 4.35
N LEU A 97 -13.50 -3.05 4.39
CA LEU A 97 -14.58 -3.53 3.53
C LEU A 97 -14.27 -3.29 2.04
N ARG A 98 -13.81 -2.08 1.67
CA ARG A 98 -13.37 -1.76 0.31
C ARG A 98 -12.26 -2.70 -0.17
N THR A 99 -11.29 -2.99 0.70
CA THR A 99 -10.19 -3.93 0.40
C THR A 99 -10.69 -5.35 0.17
N LEU A 100 -11.64 -5.83 0.97
CA LEU A 100 -12.24 -7.16 0.80
C LEU A 100 -12.97 -7.27 -0.53
N VAL A 101 -13.80 -6.28 -0.86
CA VAL A 101 -14.51 -6.22 -2.15
C VAL A 101 -13.52 -6.18 -3.32
N TYR A 102 -12.47 -5.37 -3.22
CA TYR A 102 -11.43 -5.28 -4.24
C TYR A 102 -10.72 -6.63 -4.46
N LYS A 103 -10.32 -7.31 -3.38
CA LYS A 103 -9.71 -8.65 -3.45
C LYS A 103 -10.65 -9.67 -4.08
N GLN A 104 -11.93 -9.64 -3.72
CA GLN A 104 -12.92 -10.54 -4.31
C GLN A 104 -13.10 -10.30 -5.81
N LYS A 105 -13.13 -9.03 -6.25
CA LYS A 105 -13.15 -8.68 -7.69
C LYS A 105 -11.93 -9.24 -8.43
N ILE A 106 -10.73 -9.09 -7.87
CA ILE A 106 -9.50 -9.67 -8.45
C ILE A 106 -9.58 -11.20 -8.50
N ALA A 107 -9.98 -11.84 -7.40
CA ALA A 107 -10.09 -13.30 -7.34
C ALA A 107 -11.09 -13.82 -8.37
N ASN A 108 -12.25 -13.19 -8.51
CA ASN A 108 -13.25 -13.55 -9.51
C ASN A 108 -12.71 -13.38 -10.93
N PHE A 109 -11.99 -12.30 -11.22
CA PHE A 109 -11.37 -12.09 -12.53
C PHE A 109 -10.32 -13.16 -12.86
N TYR A 110 -9.48 -13.51 -11.88
CA TYR A 110 -8.48 -14.57 -12.04
C TYR A 110 -9.16 -15.94 -12.23
N ASN A 111 -10.10 -16.30 -11.35
CA ASN A 111 -10.81 -17.57 -11.38
C ASN A 111 -11.60 -17.79 -12.68
N LYS A 112 -12.13 -16.72 -13.30
CA LYS A 112 -12.75 -16.81 -14.63
C LYS A 112 -11.79 -17.31 -15.73
N ARG A 113 -10.49 -17.11 -15.55
CA ARG A 113 -9.45 -17.50 -16.52
C ARG A 113 -8.79 -18.84 -16.18
N VAL A 114 -8.96 -19.32 -14.95
CA VAL A 114 -8.42 -20.61 -14.52
C VAL A 114 -9.42 -21.71 -14.87
N ARG A 115 -8.95 -22.74 -15.56
CA ARG A 115 -9.72 -23.97 -15.74
C ARG A 115 -9.53 -24.81 -14.49
N PRO A 116 -10.59 -25.09 -13.70
CA PRO A 116 -10.46 -25.98 -12.56
C PRO A 116 -10.05 -27.36 -13.06
N GLN A 117 -8.95 -27.89 -12.53
CA GLN A 117 -8.51 -29.25 -12.82
C GLN A 117 -8.58 -30.06 -11.54
N THR A 118 -9.35 -31.14 -11.57
CA THR A 118 -9.45 -32.09 -10.48
C THR A 118 -8.46 -33.23 -10.73
N PHE A 119 -7.74 -33.63 -9.68
CA PHE A 119 -6.79 -34.74 -9.73
C PHE A 119 -7.33 -35.92 -8.92
N LYS A 120 -7.09 -37.13 -9.41
CA LYS A 120 -7.42 -38.39 -8.74
C LYS A 120 -6.16 -39.07 -8.24
N ILE A 121 -6.33 -39.96 -7.27
CA ILE A 121 -5.25 -40.83 -6.80
C ILE A 121 -4.75 -41.67 -8.00
N GLY A 122 -3.46 -41.55 -8.31
CA GLY A 122 -2.83 -42.19 -9.48
C GLY A 122 -2.49 -41.24 -10.62
N ASP A 123 -2.99 -39.99 -10.60
CA ASP A 123 -2.65 -39.00 -11.63
C ASP A 123 -1.18 -38.53 -11.49
N LEU A 124 -0.44 -38.55 -12.60
CA LEU A 124 0.91 -38.00 -12.66
C LEU A 124 0.82 -36.48 -12.77
N VAL A 125 1.28 -35.79 -11.74
CA VAL A 125 1.33 -34.32 -11.69
C VAL A 125 2.76 -33.82 -11.59
N LEU A 126 3.06 -32.75 -12.33
CA LEU A 126 4.36 -32.10 -12.25
C LEU A 126 4.44 -31.26 -10.99
N ARG A 127 5.33 -31.64 -10.07
CA ARG A 127 5.65 -30.84 -8.90
C ARG A 127 6.60 -29.71 -9.32
N LYS A 128 6.22 -28.46 -9.07
CA LYS A 128 7.14 -27.33 -9.18
C LYS A 128 8.21 -27.47 -8.09
N VAL A 129 9.44 -27.78 -8.48
CA VAL A 129 10.59 -27.78 -7.57
C VAL A 129 11.10 -26.35 -7.47
N GLY A 130 11.06 -25.77 -6.27
CA GLY A 130 11.70 -24.49 -6.00
C GLY A 130 13.22 -24.68 -5.92
N LEU A 131 13.99 -23.77 -6.49
CA LEU A 131 15.45 -23.72 -6.28
C LEU A 131 15.70 -23.24 -4.83
N THR A 132 15.55 -24.13 -3.86
CA THR A 132 16.16 -24.00 -2.54
C THR A 132 17.47 -24.79 -2.57
N GLY A 133 18.44 -24.24 -3.30
CA GLY A 133 19.83 -24.68 -3.21
C GLY A 133 20.59 -23.54 -2.59
N PHE A 134 20.90 -23.66 -1.30
CA PHE A 134 22.21 -23.43 -0.69
C PHE A 134 22.08 -23.84 0.78
N GLU A 135 22.29 -25.14 1.03
CA GLU A 135 22.86 -25.61 2.29
C GLU A 135 24.39 -25.53 2.14
N THR A 136 25.04 -24.84 3.07
CA THR A 136 26.15 -25.37 3.89
C THR A 136 26.34 -24.46 5.09
#